data_AF-A0A1Q9LTL3-F1
#
_entry.id   AF-A0A1Q9LTL3-F1
#
_cell.length_a   1.000
_cell.length_b   1.000
_cell.length_c   1.000
_cell.angle_alpha   90.00
_cell.angle_beta   90.00
_cell.angle_gamma   90.00
#
_symmetry.space_group_name_H-M   'P 1'
#
loop_
_entity.id
_entity.type
_entity.pdbx_description
1 polymer ?
#
loop_
_entity_poly.entity_id
_entity_poly.type
_entity_poly.pdbx_seq_one_letter_code
_entity_poly.pdbx_strand_id
1 'polypeptide(L)'
;MVDDVPGWLSVEAAAVQLGVSSGHVRDLTRSGQLITRKVGRSVLISADSVARRIASEPARGRPLAPRSAWTVLLLASGLAPPWTIPASEKVRLARFVRRPLRQWSRMLARRAETTGVRIPAPLLRRVRAQPGVALGGIGAAVQHGAPFVQSAEETIVLYLTRSALDALREQRGIGWGSTAPNAALCVVDADLPLGEVFEAGVVPVAVAAADLLDLGDDRSSRAAAELLGRDDYPARP
;
A
#
# COMPACT_ATOMS: atom_id res chain seq x y z
N MET A 1 21.58 23.67 -6.90
CA MET A 1 20.29 23.89 -6.24
C MET A 1 19.25 24.01 -7.34
N VAL A 2 18.39 23.01 -7.49
CA VAL A 2 17.30 23.00 -8.49
C VAL A 2 16.04 23.27 -7.69
N ASP A 3 15.89 24.52 -7.25
CA ASP A 3 14.92 24.87 -6.20
C ASP A 3 13.59 25.42 -6.70
N ASP A 4 13.34 25.47 -8.01
CA ASP A 4 12.02 25.93 -8.44
C ASP A 4 11.61 25.35 -9.80
N VAL A 5 11.06 24.13 -9.77
CA VAL A 5 10.18 23.69 -10.85
C VAL A 5 8.75 23.79 -10.32
N PRO A 6 7.90 24.68 -10.88
CA PRO A 6 6.55 24.88 -10.38
C PRO A 6 5.78 23.56 -10.23
N GLY A 7 5.18 23.34 -9.06
CA GLY A 7 4.45 22.11 -8.72
C GLY A 7 5.33 20.94 -8.25
N TRP A 8 6.63 21.14 -8.09
CA TRP A 8 7.58 20.11 -7.63
C TRP A 8 8.46 20.63 -6.49
N LEU A 9 8.68 19.78 -5.49
CA LEU A 9 9.41 20.06 -4.27
C LEU A 9 10.69 19.23 -4.21
N SER A 10 11.74 19.77 -3.58
CA SER A 10 12.87 18.96 -3.14
C SER A 10 12.44 17.98 -2.03
N VAL A 11 13.28 16.98 -1.77
CA VAL A 11 13.07 16.06 -0.65
C VAL A 11 13.03 16.81 0.68
N GLU A 12 13.90 17.80 0.85
CA GLU A 12 13.94 18.65 2.04
C GLU A 12 12.66 19.50 2.17
N ALA A 13 12.18 20.12 1.09
CA ALA A 13 10.96 20.92 1.12
C ALA A 13 9.71 20.07 1.42
N ALA A 14 9.62 18.88 0.82
CA ALA A 14 8.55 17.93 1.13
C ALA A 14 8.61 17.44 2.58
N ALA A 15 9.81 17.23 3.14
CA ALA A 15 10.00 16.81 4.53
C ALA A 15 9.49 17.85 5.51
N VAL A 16 9.79 19.13 5.26
CA VAL A 16 9.26 20.26 6.04
C VAL A 16 7.73 20.31 5.97
N GLN A 17 7.15 20.18 4.77
CA GLN A 17 5.69 20.22 4.61
C GLN A 17 4.98 19.04 5.25
N LEU A 18 5.56 17.84 5.18
CA LEU A 18 5.00 16.63 5.80
C LEU A 18 5.29 16.50 7.29
N GLY A 19 6.13 17.37 7.88
CA GLY A 19 6.55 17.26 9.29
C GLY A 19 7.34 15.99 9.61
N VAL A 20 8.07 15.43 8.65
CA VAL A 20 8.84 14.17 8.79
C VAL A 20 10.30 14.35 8.37
N SER A 21 11.16 13.36 8.62
CA SER A 21 12.56 13.42 8.17
C SER A 21 12.69 13.22 6.65
N SER A 22 13.73 13.79 6.05
CA SER A 22 14.05 13.54 4.63
C SER A 22 14.31 12.06 4.32
N GLY A 23 14.72 11.27 5.33
CA GLY A 23 14.81 9.82 5.22
C GLY A 23 13.43 9.18 5.04
N HIS A 24 12.46 9.58 5.85
CA HIS A 24 11.07 9.13 5.74
C HIS A 24 10.43 9.56 4.42
N VAL A 25 10.70 10.78 3.93
CA VAL A 25 10.28 11.20 2.59
C VAL A 25 10.89 10.30 1.51
N ARG A 26 12.16 9.94 1.64
CA ARG A 26 12.79 8.97 0.73
C ARG A 26 12.13 7.59 0.83
N ASP A 27 11.66 7.19 2.00
CA ASP A 27 10.92 5.94 2.16
C ASP A 27 9.54 6.00 1.51
N LEU A 28 8.81 7.11 1.67
CA LEU A 28 7.51 7.35 1.03
C LEU A 28 7.62 7.42 -0.50
N THR A 29 8.66 8.06 -1.01
CA THR A 29 8.94 8.09 -2.45
C THR A 29 9.38 6.71 -2.95
N ARG A 30 10.21 5.99 -2.19
CA ARG A 30 10.65 4.61 -2.52
C ARG A 30 9.50 3.61 -2.45
N SER A 31 8.50 3.82 -1.59
CA SER A 31 7.30 2.99 -1.50
C SER A 31 6.20 3.39 -2.49
N GLY A 32 6.43 4.43 -3.31
CA GLY A 32 5.47 4.91 -4.30
C GLY A 32 4.30 5.73 -3.72
N GLN A 33 4.33 6.05 -2.43
CA GLN A 33 3.29 6.84 -1.74
C GLN A 33 3.38 8.34 -2.03
N LEU A 34 4.44 8.80 -2.69
CA LEU A 34 4.60 10.16 -3.20
C LEU A 34 4.99 10.11 -4.67
N ILE A 35 4.35 10.95 -5.48
CA ILE A 35 4.67 11.04 -6.91
C ILE A 35 6.03 11.73 -7.05
N THR A 36 6.94 11.09 -7.77
CA THR A 36 8.29 11.63 -7.98
C THR A 36 8.65 11.75 -9.44
N ARG A 37 9.58 12.68 -9.71
CA ARG A 37 10.23 12.84 -11.00
C ARG A 37 11.72 13.02 -10.78
N LYS A 38 12.52 12.26 -11.51
CA LYS A 38 13.98 12.39 -11.49
C LYS A 38 14.41 13.49 -12.46
N VAL A 39 15.17 14.47 -11.96
CA VAL A 39 15.78 15.53 -12.77
C VAL A 39 17.29 15.48 -12.52
N GLY A 40 18.03 14.94 -13.49
CA GLY A 40 19.46 14.68 -13.36
C GLY A 40 19.76 13.71 -12.21
N ARG A 41 20.51 14.19 -11.21
CA ARG A 41 20.84 13.42 -9.99
C ARG A 41 19.86 13.63 -8.84
N SER A 42 18.89 14.52 -9.00
CA SER A 42 17.94 14.91 -7.95
C SER A 42 16.58 14.25 -8.16
N VAL A 43 15.91 13.96 -7.04
CA VAL A 43 14.51 13.51 -7.02
C VAL A 43 13.66 14.69 -6.61
N LEU A 44 12.69 15.03 -7.45
CA LEU A 44 11.66 16.01 -7.15
C LEU A 44 10.36 15.29 -6.80
N ILE A 45 9.59 15.86 -5.89
CA ILE A 45 8.35 15.31 -5.36
C ILE A 45 7.21 16.22 -5.78
N SER A 46 6.12 15.67 -6.30
CA SER A 46 4.96 16.48 -6.67
C SER A 46 4.39 17.18 -5.43
N ALA A 47 4.27 18.51 -5.49
CA ALA A 47 3.66 19.31 -4.43
C ALA A 47 2.20 18.87 -4.17
N ASP A 48 1.46 18.55 -5.23
CA ASP A 48 0.09 18.03 -5.12
C ASP A 48 0.05 16.68 -4.38
N SER A 49 1.00 15.78 -4.63
CA SER A 49 1.05 14.50 -3.92
C SER A 49 1.33 14.67 -2.42
N VAL A 50 2.15 15.67 -2.08
CA VAL A 50 2.44 16.05 -0.68
C VAL A 50 1.20 16.68 -0.04
N ALA A 51 0.57 17.64 -0.71
CA ALA A 51 -0.64 18.30 -0.24
C ALA A 51 -1.81 17.31 -0.07
N ARG A 52 -1.99 16.36 -1.00
CA ARG A 52 -2.97 15.27 -0.87
C ARG A 52 -2.71 14.41 0.35
N ARG A 53 -1.45 14.09 0.63
CA ARG A 53 -1.06 13.32 1.81
C ARG A 53 -1.29 14.08 3.11
N ILE A 54 -1.01 15.38 3.14
CA ILE A 54 -1.31 16.26 4.27
C ILE A 54 -2.83 16.39 4.46
N ALA A 55 -3.59 16.58 3.38
CA ALA A 55 -5.06 16.65 3.43
C ALA A 55 -5.70 15.32 3.84
N SER A 56 -5.00 14.21 3.58
CA SER A 56 -5.33 12.88 4.07
C SER A 56 -4.84 12.64 5.51
N GLU A 57 -4.24 13.63 6.18
CA GLU A 57 -3.85 13.48 7.58
C GLU A 57 -5.06 13.24 8.48
N PRO A 58 -4.96 12.30 9.43
CA PRO A 58 -6.12 11.54 9.84
C PRO A 58 -6.72 12.08 11.14
N ALA A 59 -8.04 11.94 11.26
CA ALA A 59 -8.74 12.06 12.54
C ALA A 59 -8.13 11.12 13.62
N ARG A 60 -8.23 11.54 14.89
CA ARG A 60 -7.70 10.86 16.10
C ARG A 60 -7.88 9.33 16.09
N GLY A 61 -6.80 8.57 16.37
CA GLY A 61 -6.85 7.12 16.63
C GLY A 61 -5.50 6.40 16.47
N ARG A 62 -5.25 5.34 17.26
CA ARG A 62 -4.08 4.44 17.11
C ARG A 62 -4.37 3.42 15.99
N PRO A 63 -3.42 3.15 15.08
CA PRO A 63 -3.56 2.06 14.11
C PRO A 63 -3.87 0.72 14.81
N LEU A 64 -4.68 -0.11 14.15
CA LEU A 64 -4.97 -1.45 14.64
C LEU A 64 -3.69 -2.29 14.71
N ALA A 65 -3.68 -3.27 15.62
CA ALA A 65 -2.65 -4.31 15.59
C ALA A 65 -2.74 -5.10 14.27
N PRO A 66 -1.63 -5.66 13.75
CA PRO A 66 -1.60 -6.35 12.46
C PRO A 66 -2.72 -7.39 12.27
N ARG A 67 -2.91 -8.27 13.25
CA ARG A 67 -3.99 -9.29 13.25
C ARG A 67 -5.38 -8.68 13.13
N SER A 68 -5.65 -7.59 13.85
CA SER A 68 -6.93 -6.89 13.80
C SER A 68 -7.13 -6.18 12.47
N ALA A 69 -6.09 -5.56 11.91
CA ALA A 69 -6.13 -4.94 10.59
C ALA A 69 -6.48 -5.98 9.50
N TRP A 70 -5.79 -7.13 9.50
CA TRP A 70 -6.09 -8.22 8.58
C TRP A 70 -7.47 -8.84 8.81
N THR A 71 -7.92 -8.96 10.06
CA THR A 71 -9.29 -9.41 10.33
C THR A 71 -10.32 -8.48 9.69
N VAL A 72 -10.15 -7.16 9.83
CA VAL A 72 -11.05 -6.17 9.21
C VAL A 72 -11.01 -6.30 7.68
N LEU A 73 -9.82 -6.43 7.09
CA LEU A 73 -9.64 -6.58 5.63
C LEU A 73 -10.30 -7.87 5.10
N LEU A 74 -10.13 -8.99 5.79
CA LEU A 74 -10.75 -10.26 5.40
C LEU A 74 -12.27 -10.19 5.52
N LEU A 75 -12.79 -9.69 6.65
CA LEU A 75 -14.23 -9.51 6.83
C LEU A 75 -14.84 -8.56 5.80
N ALA A 76 -14.15 -7.47 5.48
CA ALA A 76 -14.56 -6.54 4.43
C ALA A 76 -14.53 -7.16 3.02
N SER A 77 -13.68 -8.17 2.81
CA SER A 77 -13.63 -8.96 1.57
C SER A 77 -14.63 -10.11 1.55
N GLY A 78 -15.48 -10.26 2.58
CA GLY A 78 -16.40 -11.40 2.71
C GLY A 78 -15.71 -12.72 3.08
N LEU A 79 -14.44 -12.68 3.51
CA LEU A 79 -13.65 -13.86 3.85
C LEU A 79 -13.63 -14.12 5.36
N ALA A 80 -13.59 -15.40 5.71
CA ALA A 80 -13.36 -15.83 7.08
C ALA A 80 -11.86 -15.76 7.42
N PRO A 81 -11.46 -15.11 8.52
CA PRO A 81 -10.08 -15.17 8.99
C PRO A 81 -9.66 -16.62 9.33
N PRO A 82 -8.46 -17.07 8.94
CA PRO A 82 -7.98 -18.44 9.18
C PRO A 82 -7.57 -18.70 10.64
N TRP A 83 -8.09 -17.89 11.57
CA TRP A 83 -7.76 -17.98 12.97
C TRP A 83 -8.97 -17.70 13.86
N THR A 84 -8.94 -18.24 15.07
CA THR A 84 -10.01 -18.04 16.03
C THR A 84 -10.06 -16.60 16.53
N ILE A 85 -11.27 -16.06 16.60
CA ILE A 85 -11.57 -14.72 17.09
C ILE A 85 -12.70 -14.84 18.13
N PRO A 86 -12.51 -14.32 19.36
CA PRO A 86 -13.58 -14.26 20.35
C PRO A 86 -14.81 -13.51 19.83
N ALA A 87 -16.03 -13.93 20.20
CA ALA A 87 -17.26 -13.34 19.68
C ALA A 87 -17.34 -11.81 19.93
N SER A 88 -16.93 -11.36 21.12
CA SER A 88 -16.89 -9.93 21.48
C SER A 88 -15.92 -9.13 20.61
N GLU A 89 -14.77 -9.73 20.27
CA GLU A 89 -13.80 -9.14 19.36
C GLU A 89 -14.29 -9.14 17.91
N LYS A 90 -14.95 -10.21 17.45
CA LYS A 90 -15.55 -10.26 16.10
C LYS A 90 -16.57 -9.15 15.90
N VAL A 91 -17.44 -8.91 16.89
CA VAL A 91 -18.41 -7.80 16.85
C VAL A 91 -17.70 -6.44 16.82
N ARG A 92 -16.65 -6.26 17.63
CA ARG A 92 -15.84 -5.03 17.62
C ARG A 92 -15.17 -4.81 16.26
N LEU A 93 -14.59 -5.84 15.66
CA LEU A 93 -13.88 -5.78 14.38
C LEU A 93 -14.83 -5.55 13.20
N ALA A 94 -16.04 -6.12 13.24
CA ALA A 94 -17.08 -5.83 12.26
C ALA A 94 -17.51 -4.34 12.25
N ARG A 95 -17.45 -3.64 13.39
CA ARG A 95 -17.70 -2.19 13.45
C ARG A 95 -16.62 -1.37 12.73
N PHE A 96 -15.38 -1.85 12.70
CA PHE A 96 -14.30 -1.18 11.97
C PHE A 96 -14.47 -1.29 10.45
N VAL A 97 -15.04 -2.39 9.95
CA VAL A 97 -15.40 -2.52 8.52
C VAL A 97 -16.33 -1.37 8.10
N ARG A 98 -17.27 -0.97 8.96
CA ARG A 98 -18.23 0.12 8.67
C ARG A 98 -17.69 1.53 8.89
N ARG A 99 -16.43 1.70 9.30
CA ARG A 99 -15.84 3.04 9.46
C ARG A 99 -15.68 3.71 8.09
N PRO A 100 -15.75 5.05 8.03
CA PRO A 100 -15.55 5.78 6.77
C PRO A 100 -14.22 5.43 6.11
N LEU A 101 -14.21 5.27 4.79
CA LEU A 101 -13.03 4.84 4.03
C LEU A 101 -11.82 5.74 4.23
N ARG A 102 -12.02 7.06 4.37
CA ARG A 102 -10.93 8.01 4.71
C ARG A 102 -10.16 7.68 6.01
N GLN A 103 -10.72 6.85 6.89
CA GLN A 103 -10.04 6.43 8.13
C GLN A 103 -9.20 5.17 7.94
N TRP A 104 -9.40 4.42 6.85
CA TRP A 104 -8.79 3.12 6.64
C TRP A 104 -7.27 3.21 6.49
N SER A 105 -6.75 4.20 5.77
CA SER A 105 -5.31 4.38 5.55
C SER A 105 -4.51 4.38 6.86
N ARG A 106 -4.95 5.16 7.86
CA ARG A 106 -4.32 5.16 9.19
C ARG A 106 -4.68 3.92 10.00
N MET A 107 -5.96 3.56 10.03
CA MET A 107 -6.46 2.45 10.85
C MET A 107 -5.76 1.13 10.50
N LEU A 108 -5.44 0.93 9.22
CA LEU A 108 -4.86 -0.27 8.65
C LEU A 108 -3.37 -0.10 8.28
N ALA A 109 -2.72 0.98 8.72
CA ALA A 109 -1.33 1.28 8.38
C ALA A 109 -0.34 0.18 8.83
N ARG A 110 -0.70 -0.61 9.85
CA ARG A 110 0.11 -1.72 10.36
C ARG A 110 -0.23 -3.08 9.74
N ARG A 111 -0.92 -3.11 8.59
CA ARG A 111 -1.23 -4.36 7.90
C ARG A 111 0.01 -5.03 7.29
N ALA A 112 1.01 -4.24 6.92
CA ALA A 112 2.28 -4.76 6.40
C ALA A 112 3.40 -3.73 6.60
N GLU A 113 4.64 -4.22 6.69
CA GLU A 113 5.85 -3.41 6.58
C GLU A 113 6.26 -3.32 5.11
N THR A 114 6.45 -2.12 4.58
CA THR A 114 6.72 -1.93 3.15
C THR A 114 8.18 -1.58 2.91
N THR A 115 8.83 -2.30 1.99
CA THR A 115 10.19 -2.01 1.54
C THR A 115 10.26 -1.94 0.02
N GLY A 116 10.77 -0.84 -0.53
CA GLY A 116 11.01 -0.71 -1.96
C GLY A 116 12.28 -1.45 -2.40
N VAL A 117 12.19 -2.18 -3.50
CA VAL A 117 13.26 -3.00 -4.06
C VAL A 117 13.29 -2.85 -5.59
N ARG A 118 14.42 -3.24 -6.19
CA ARG A 118 14.52 -3.38 -7.64
C ARG A 118 14.60 -4.84 -8.04
N ILE A 119 13.62 -5.31 -8.83
CA ILE A 119 13.54 -6.68 -9.32
C ILE A 119 13.56 -6.65 -10.86
N PRO A 120 14.54 -7.29 -11.52
CA PRO A 120 14.53 -7.44 -12.98
C PRO A 120 13.27 -8.14 -13.48
N ALA A 121 12.73 -7.74 -14.62
CA ALA A 121 11.46 -8.26 -15.14
C ALA A 121 11.38 -9.81 -15.25
N PRO A 122 12.43 -10.53 -15.69
CA PRO A 122 12.40 -12.00 -15.69
C PRO A 122 12.30 -12.61 -14.30
N LEU A 123 12.97 -11.99 -13.31
CA LEU A 123 12.92 -12.43 -11.92
C LEU A 123 11.55 -12.12 -11.32
N LEU A 124 10.94 -10.99 -11.66
CA LEU A 124 9.65 -10.57 -11.14
C LEU A 124 8.54 -11.58 -11.45
N ARG A 125 8.54 -12.19 -12.65
CA ARG A 125 7.60 -13.27 -12.99
C ARG A 125 7.76 -14.48 -12.06
N ARG A 126 9.01 -14.84 -11.73
CA ARG A 126 9.31 -15.93 -10.79
C ARG A 126 8.92 -15.58 -9.36
N VAL A 127 9.10 -14.33 -8.95
CA VAL A 127 8.66 -13.84 -7.63
C VAL A 127 7.15 -13.95 -7.50
N ARG A 128 6.39 -13.51 -8.50
CA ARG A 128 4.92 -13.58 -8.50
C ARG A 128 4.35 -14.99 -8.46
N ALA A 129 5.12 -15.98 -8.90
CA ALA A 129 4.70 -17.39 -8.92
C ALA A 129 5.09 -18.15 -7.63
N GLN A 130 5.75 -17.50 -6.67
CA GLN A 130 6.17 -18.16 -5.43
C GLN A 130 5.00 -18.30 -4.44
N PRO A 131 4.92 -19.42 -3.70
CA PRO A 131 4.00 -19.55 -2.58
C PRO A 131 4.19 -18.43 -1.54
N GLY A 132 3.09 -17.95 -0.98
CA GLY A 132 3.12 -16.85 0.00
C GLY A 132 3.37 -15.47 -0.60
N VAL A 133 3.25 -15.32 -1.92
CA VAL A 133 3.31 -14.04 -2.63
C VAL A 133 1.96 -13.72 -3.26
N ALA A 134 1.47 -12.51 -3.06
CA ALA A 134 0.24 -12.02 -3.68
C ALA A 134 0.44 -10.63 -4.30
N LEU A 135 -0.16 -10.39 -5.47
CA LEU A 135 -0.22 -9.06 -6.08
C LEU A 135 -1.08 -8.14 -5.21
N GLY A 136 -0.60 -6.92 -4.94
CA GLY A 136 -1.32 -5.84 -4.26
C GLY A 136 -1.46 -4.58 -5.13
N GLY A 137 -1.80 -3.45 -4.50
CA GLY A 137 -1.84 -2.14 -5.14
C GLY A 137 -2.85 -2.01 -6.28
N ILE A 138 -2.57 -1.10 -7.21
CA ILE A 138 -3.39 -0.88 -8.41
C ILE A 138 -3.48 -2.15 -9.26
N GLY A 139 -2.41 -2.95 -9.36
CA GLY A 139 -2.43 -4.21 -10.09
C GLY A 139 -3.47 -5.20 -9.56
N ALA A 140 -3.59 -5.33 -8.23
CA ALA A 140 -4.64 -6.15 -7.62
C ALA A 140 -6.02 -5.52 -7.80
N ALA A 141 -6.13 -4.20 -7.67
CA ALA A 141 -7.39 -3.49 -7.86
C ALA A 141 -7.97 -3.71 -9.26
N VAL A 142 -7.13 -3.67 -10.31
CA VAL A 142 -7.53 -3.99 -11.69
C VAL A 142 -8.01 -5.43 -11.82
N GLN A 143 -7.34 -6.39 -11.17
CA GLN A 143 -7.79 -7.78 -11.18
C GLN A 143 -9.14 -7.99 -10.46
N HIS A 144 -9.49 -7.10 -9.53
CA HIS A 144 -10.82 -7.05 -8.90
C HIS A 144 -11.83 -6.16 -9.66
N GLY A 145 -11.46 -5.61 -10.82
CA GLY A 145 -12.37 -4.86 -11.69
C GLY A 145 -12.31 -3.33 -11.57
N ALA A 146 -11.30 -2.76 -10.91
CA ALA A 146 -11.16 -1.29 -10.83
C ALA A 146 -10.83 -0.67 -12.21
N PRO A 147 -11.34 0.54 -12.53
CA PRO A 147 -11.18 1.19 -13.83
C PRO A 147 -9.82 1.91 -13.97
N PHE A 148 -8.73 1.17 -13.82
CA PHE A 148 -7.36 1.64 -14.06
C PHE A 148 -6.74 0.97 -15.29
N VAL A 149 -5.84 1.70 -15.94
CA VAL A 149 -4.93 1.15 -16.95
C VAL A 149 -3.57 1.05 -16.31
N GLN A 150 -3.06 -0.17 -16.15
CA GLN A 150 -1.75 -0.40 -15.56
C GLN A 150 -0.65 0.09 -16.51
N SER A 151 0.17 1.03 -16.05
CA SER A 151 1.33 1.50 -16.81
C SER A 151 2.54 0.58 -16.57
N ALA A 152 3.38 0.41 -17.59
CA ALA A 152 4.64 -0.35 -17.45
C ALA A 152 5.64 0.30 -16.48
N GLU A 153 5.46 1.59 -16.19
CA GLU A 153 6.30 2.37 -15.28
C GLU A 153 5.82 2.32 -13.82
N GLU A 154 4.67 1.70 -13.57
CA GLU A 154 4.05 1.67 -12.25
C GLU A 154 4.78 0.68 -11.32
N THR A 155 5.06 1.12 -10.10
CA THR A 155 5.67 0.27 -9.06
C THR A 155 4.76 -0.91 -8.75
N ILE A 156 5.28 -2.12 -8.90
CA ILE A 156 4.51 -3.34 -8.61
C ILE A 156 4.50 -3.58 -7.10
N VAL A 157 3.31 -3.71 -6.52
CA VAL A 157 3.13 -4.03 -5.09
C VAL A 157 2.96 -5.53 -4.92
N LEU A 158 3.77 -6.15 -4.06
CA LEU A 158 3.70 -7.56 -3.73
C LEU A 158 3.57 -7.73 -2.22
N TYR A 159 2.51 -8.39 -1.77
CA TYR A 159 2.37 -8.85 -0.39
C TYR A 159 3.07 -10.19 -0.23
N LEU A 160 3.78 -10.34 0.90
CA LEU A 160 4.62 -11.50 1.18
C LEU A 160 4.41 -11.97 2.60
N THR A 161 4.34 -13.29 2.79
CA THR A 161 4.62 -13.89 4.11
C THR A 161 6.09 -13.69 4.48
N ARG A 162 6.41 -13.82 5.78
CA ARG A 162 7.81 -13.74 6.22
C ARG A 162 8.68 -14.83 5.60
N SER A 163 8.16 -16.05 5.50
CA SER A 163 8.85 -17.17 4.84
C SER A 163 9.14 -16.90 3.36
N ALA A 164 8.20 -16.28 2.63
CA ALA A 164 8.42 -15.89 1.23
C ALA A 164 9.50 -14.80 1.12
N LEU A 165 9.54 -13.83 2.04
CA LEU A 165 10.61 -12.84 2.07
C LEU A 165 11.98 -13.50 2.29
N ASP A 166 12.08 -14.43 3.23
CA ASP A 166 13.34 -15.10 3.53
C ASP A 166 13.83 -15.92 2.32
N ALA A 167 12.92 -16.63 1.62
CA ALA A 167 13.22 -17.30 0.35
C ALA A 167 13.66 -16.32 -0.76
N LEU A 168 13.08 -15.13 -0.83
CA LEU A 168 13.50 -14.09 -1.78
C LEU A 168 14.90 -13.54 -1.47
N ARG A 169 15.29 -13.46 -0.20
CA ARG A 169 16.63 -12.99 0.20
C ARG A 169 17.74 -13.92 -0.26
N GLU A 170 17.45 -15.20 -0.43
CA GLU A 170 18.39 -16.18 -0.99
C GLU A 170 18.58 -16.02 -2.51
N GLN A 171 17.67 -15.30 -3.20
CA GLN A 171 17.74 -15.10 -4.64
C GLN A 171 18.69 -13.97 -5.00
N ARG A 172 19.63 -14.27 -5.91
CA ARG A 172 20.52 -13.25 -6.48
C ARG A 172 19.77 -12.37 -7.49
N GLY A 173 20.17 -11.10 -7.56
CA GLY A 173 19.66 -10.15 -8.55
C GLY A 173 18.56 -9.20 -8.06
N ILE A 174 18.07 -9.36 -6.83
CA ILE A 174 17.20 -8.38 -6.18
C ILE A 174 18.06 -7.24 -5.60
N GLY A 175 17.77 -6.02 -6.04
CA GLY A 175 18.39 -4.81 -5.52
C GLY A 175 17.69 -4.32 -4.26
N TRP A 176 18.10 -4.84 -3.11
CA TRP A 176 17.65 -4.38 -1.79
C TRP A 176 18.15 -2.95 -1.52
N GLY A 177 17.27 -2.06 -1.05
CA GLY A 177 17.64 -0.67 -0.75
C GLY A 177 17.93 0.20 -1.98
N SER A 178 17.44 -0.19 -3.16
CA SER A 178 17.62 0.59 -4.39
C SER A 178 17.06 2.01 -4.26
N THR A 179 17.78 2.98 -4.84
CA THR A 179 17.31 4.37 -4.96
C THR A 179 16.32 4.57 -6.13
N ALA A 180 16.12 3.54 -6.95
CA ALA A 180 15.15 3.50 -8.04
C ALA A 180 14.40 2.16 -8.00
N PRO A 181 13.54 1.95 -6.98
CA PRO A 181 12.73 0.75 -6.87
C PRO A 181 11.74 0.65 -8.03
N ASN A 182 11.43 -0.57 -8.45
CA ASN A 182 10.32 -0.86 -9.37
C ASN A 182 9.30 -1.83 -8.77
N ALA A 183 9.52 -2.24 -7.51
CA ALA A 183 8.57 -3.02 -6.74
C ALA A 183 8.58 -2.60 -5.27
N ALA A 184 7.42 -2.69 -4.63
CA ALA A 184 7.23 -2.53 -3.19
C ALA A 184 6.86 -3.90 -2.60
N LEU A 185 7.64 -4.35 -1.62
CA LEU A 185 7.38 -5.58 -0.89
C LEU A 185 6.67 -5.25 0.42
N CYS A 186 5.43 -5.68 0.56
CA CYS A 186 4.58 -5.52 1.73
C CYS A 186 4.63 -6.81 2.57
N VAL A 187 5.51 -6.84 3.56
CA VAL A 187 5.74 -8.01 4.41
C VAL A 187 4.71 -8.02 5.52
N VAL A 188 3.90 -9.07 5.59
CA VAL A 188 2.93 -9.25 6.67
C VAL A 188 3.62 -9.79 7.92
N ASP A 189 3.00 -9.54 9.07
CA ASP A 189 3.46 -10.06 10.36
C ASP A 189 3.58 -11.60 10.31
N ALA A 190 4.70 -12.12 10.83
CA ALA A 190 5.07 -13.54 10.72
C ALA A 190 4.08 -14.47 11.43
N ASP A 191 3.39 -13.97 12.47
CA ASP A 191 2.44 -14.76 13.26
C ASP A 191 1.06 -14.89 12.59
N LEU A 192 0.88 -14.32 11.39
CA LEU A 192 -0.38 -14.38 10.64
C LEU A 192 -0.33 -15.49 9.58
N PRO A 193 -1.19 -16.52 9.66
CA PRO A 193 -1.24 -17.61 8.67
C PRO A 193 -1.96 -17.16 7.39
N LEU A 194 -1.37 -16.23 6.65
CA LEU A 194 -1.91 -15.66 5.42
C LEU A 194 -1.47 -16.41 4.16
N GLY A 195 -0.77 -17.53 4.30
CA GLY A 195 -0.32 -18.35 3.16
C GLY A 195 -1.48 -18.77 2.26
N GLU A 196 -2.53 -19.36 2.85
CA GLU A 196 -3.74 -19.78 2.13
C GLU A 196 -4.48 -18.59 1.49
N VAL A 197 -4.49 -17.44 2.16
CA VAL A 197 -5.09 -16.20 1.63
C VAL A 197 -4.34 -15.73 0.36
N PHE A 198 -3.05 -16.03 0.26
CA PHE A 198 -2.20 -15.62 -0.88
C PHE A 198 -2.13 -16.66 -2.00
N GLU A 199 -2.73 -17.85 -1.86
CA GLU A 199 -2.69 -18.89 -2.91
C GLU A 199 -3.31 -18.46 -4.24
N ALA A 200 -4.29 -17.55 -4.20
CA ALA A 200 -4.88 -16.96 -5.40
C ALA A 200 -3.90 -16.07 -6.18
N GLY A 201 -2.72 -15.76 -5.62
CA GLY A 201 -1.70 -14.90 -6.24
C GLY A 201 -2.07 -13.41 -6.27
N VAL A 202 -3.19 -13.03 -5.64
CA VAL A 202 -3.75 -11.67 -5.58
C VAL A 202 -4.32 -11.46 -4.18
N VAL A 203 -4.09 -10.28 -3.59
CA VAL A 203 -4.66 -9.98 -2.28
C VAL A 203 -6.19 -9.86 -2.33
N PRO A 204 -6.90 -10.07 -1.22
CA PRO A 204 -8.35 -9.87 -1.14
C PRO A 204 -8.76 -8.44 -1.54
N VAL A 205 -10.00 -8.29 -2.05
CA VAL A 205 -10.51 -7.03 -2.61
C VAL A 205 -10.38 -5.84 -1.65
N ALA A 206 -10.62 -6.04 -0.34
CA ALA A 206 -10.50 -4.95 0.62
C ALA A 206 -9.05 -4.54 0.90
N VAL A 207 -8.08 -5.43 0.67
CA VAL A 207 -6.65 -5.09 0.75
C VAL A 207 -6.26 -4.23 -0.44
N ALA A 208 -6.70 -4.60 -1.65
CA ALA A 208 -6.51 -3.79 -2.85
C ALA A 208 -7.16 -2.40 -2.71
N ALA A 209 -8.38 -2.34 -2.18
CA ALA A 209 -9.06 -1.06 -1.89
C ALA A 209 -8.30 -0.23 -0.83
N ALA A 210 -7.75 -0.85 0.22
CA ALA A 210 -6.92 -0.15 1.20
C ALA A 210 -5.63 0.41 0.58
N ASP A 211 -5.00 -0.31 -0.35
CA ASP A 211 -3.83 0.18 -1.06
C ASP A 211 -4.16 1.39 -1.96
N LEU A 212 -5.33 1.38 -2.62
CA LEU A 212 -5.81 2.54 -3.38
C LEU A 212 -6.05 3.76 -2.47
N LEU A 213 -6.65 3.55 -1.29
CA LEU A 213 -6.88 4.63 -0.33
C LEU A 213 -5.57 5.24 0.18
N ASP A 214 -4.49 4.47 0.24
CA ASP A 214 -3.16 4.97 0.65
C ASP A 214 -2.51 5.90 -0.38
N LEU A 215 -2.98 5.92 -1.64
CA LEU A 215 -2.53 6.88 -2.67
C LEU A 215 -3.03 8.31 -2.39
N GLY A 216 -4.13 8.44 -1.64
CA GLY A 216 -4.64 9.72 -1.15
C GLY A 216 -5.23 10.65 -2.22
N ASP A 217 -5.50 10.16 -3.44
CA ASP A 217 -6.18 10.90 -4.49
C ASP A 217 -7.65 10.48 -4.66
N ASP A 218 -8.46 11.38 -5.20
CA ASP A 218 -9.91 11.22 -5.34
C ASP A 218 -10.28 10.05 -6.27
N ARG A 219 -9.50 9.84 -7.34
CA ARG A 219 -9.75 8.76 -8.31
C ARG A 219 -9.53 7.41 -7.65
N SER A 220 -8.41 7.23 -6.96
CA SER A 220 -8.10 6.01 -6.22
C SER A 220 -9.10 5.75 -5.10
N SER A 221 -9.51 6.80 -4.39
CA SER A 221 -10.48 6.66 -3.33
C SER A 221 -11.89 6.29 -3.82
N ARG A 222 -12.32 6.87 -4.96
CA ARG A 222 -13.59 6.49 -5.61
C ARG A 222 -13.56 5.05 -6.09
N ALA A 223 -12.49 4.63 -6.75
CA ALA A 223 -12.34 3.25 -7.20
C ALA A 223 -12.32 2.26 -6.02
N ALA A 224 -11.71 2.63 -4.89
CA ALA A 224 -11.75 1.83 -3.67
C ALA A 224 -13.19 1.69 -3.12
N ALA A 225 -13.97 2.76 -3.16
CA ALA A 225 -15.37 2.76 -2.73
C ALA A 225 -16.23 1.88 -3.65
N GLU A 226 -16.05 1.99 -4.98
CA GLU A 226 -16.71 1.15 -5.98
C GLU A 226 -16.38 -0.34 -5.79
N LEU A 227 -15.10 -0.70 -5.61
CA LEU A 227 -14.67 -2.08 -5.33
C LEU A 227 -15.33 -2.68 -4.08
N LEU A 228 -15.54 -1.84 -3.05
CA LEU A 228 -16.15 -2.26 -1.79
C LEU A 228 -17.68 -2.19 -1.80
N GLY A 229 -18.30 -1.72 -2.89
CA GLY A 229 -19.74 -1.47 -2.96
C GLY A 229 -20.22 -0.45 -1.92
N ARG A 230 -19.45 0.63 -1.74
CA ARG A 230 -19.70 1.66 -0.72
C ARG A 230 -19.85 3.04 -1.33
N ASP A 231 -20.87 3.76 -0.87
CA ASP A 231 -21.17 5.13 -1.33
C ASP A 231 -20.67 6.22 -0.38
N ASP A 232 -19.95 5.87 0.70
CA ASP A 232 -19.59 6.79 1.78
C ASP A 232 -18.27 7.56 1.55
N TYR A 233 -17.74 7.55 0.33
CA TYR A 233 -16.69 8.48 -0.10
C TYR A 233 -17.32 9.67 -0.83
N PRO A 234 -17.40 10.86 -0.22
CA PRO A 234 -17.99 12.00 -0.91
C PRO A 234 -17.08 12.40 -2.08
N ALA A 235 -17.64 12.46 -3.29
CA ALA A 235 -17.16 13.44 -4.26
C ALA A 235 -17.21 14.80 -3.54
N ARG A 236 -16.08 15.50 -3.43
CA ARG A 236 -16.10 16.86 -2.86
C ARG A 236 -17.07 17.72 -3.69
N PRO A 237 -17.86 18.61 -3.07
CA PRO A 237 -18.68 19.59 -3.79
C PRO A 237 -17.83 20.50 -4.66
#